data_AF-A0A5C2HAF5-F1
#
_entry.id   AF-A0A5C2HAF5-F1
#
_cell.length_a   1.000
_cell.length_b   1.000
_cell.length_c   1.000
_cell.angle_alpha   90.00
_cell.angle_beta   90.00
_cell.angle_gamma   90.00
#
_symmetry.space_group_name_H-M   'P 1'
#
loop_
_entity.id
_entity.type
_entity.pdbx_description
1 polymer ?
#
loop_
_entity_poly.entity_id
_entity_poly.type
_entity_poly.pdbx_seq_one_letter_code
_entity_poly.pdbx_strand_id
1 'polypeptide(L)'
;MPQLIAMVIVVVGAMIYMFQTFGGTGDKIEGIAQRTSIITEINNIRNGLQLAVRAGDITNDGAGNVTTLRDLAVLGYFADQMNDEIADNTDNALLTNGNGNAYSAISFGGENNPGMIINLVVGAVDTRPGIRVEFLNELATNADFLETQIYNDLSAVASIDRTTTDGSSVAIDGNGDTPDGTRPVDNAATVGTVAAGTATLTDGIFTIYFKDMPERIANP
;
A
#
# COMPACT_ATOMS: atom_id res chain seq x y z
N MET A 1 -51.19 25.85 21.66
CA MET A 1 -50.86 24.86 20.60
C MET A 1 -49.49 25.03 19.90
N PRO A 2 -48.59 26.02 20.19
CA PRO A 2 -47.25 26.06 19.56
C PRO A 2 -46.18 25.22 20.30
N GLN A 3 -46.43 24.78 21.53
CA GLN A 3 -45.47 24.00 22.32
C GLN A 3 -45.32 22.54 21.86
N LEU A 4 -46.33 21.96 21.20
CA LEU A 4 -46.27 20.58 20.72
C LEU A 4 -45.35 20.42 19.51
N ILE A 5 -45.35 21.39 18.60
CA ILE A 5 -44.54 21.37 17.36
C ILE A 5 -43.04 21.57 17.69
N ALA A 6 -42.73 22.46 18.64
CA ALA A 6 -41.35 22.69 19.08
C ALA A 6 -40.73 21.45 19.73
N MET A 7 -41.51 20.69 20.51
CA MET A 7 -41.03 19.49 21.19
C MET A 7 -40.72 18.34 20.21
N VAL A 8 -41.49 18.20 19.13
CA VAL A 8 -41.26 17.18 18.09
C VAL A 8 -39.99 17.49 17.27
N ILE A 9 -39.73 18.75 16.93
CA ILE A 9 -38.54 19.14 16.15
C ILE A 9 -37.24 18.88 16.93
N VAL A 10 -37.22 19.12 18.24
CA VAL A 10 -36.03 18.86 19.09
C VAL A 10 -35.77 17.37 19.25
N VAL A 11 -36.81 16.54 19.40
CA VAL A 11 -36.67 15.08 19.52
C VAL A 11 -36.19 14.46 18.21
N VAL A 12 -36.73 14.90 17.07
CA VAL A 12 -36.27 14.43 15.75
C VAL A 12 -34.84 14.91 15.47
N GLY A 13 -34.48 16.14 15.84
CA GLY A 13 -33.11 16.65 15.74
C GLY A 13 -32.10 15.86 16.58
N ALA A 14 -32.47 15.48 17.81
CA ALA A 14 -31.64 14.66 18.69
C ALA A 14 -31.49 13.21 18.17
N MET A 15 -32.52 12.62 17.57
CA MET A 15 -32.42 11.30 16.96
C MET A 15 -31.58 11.32 15.67
N ILE A 16 -31.72 12.35 14.83
CA ILE A 16 -30.86 12.55 13.65
C ILE A 16 -29.39 12.73 14.09
N TYR A 17 -29.14 13.47 15.17
CA TYR A 17 -27.79 13.65 15.72
C TYR A 17 -27.20 12.32 16.22
N MET A 18 -28.00 11.45 16.86
CA MET A 18 -27.54 10.13 17.29
C MET A 18 -27.30 9.16 16.11
N PHE A 19 -28.08 9.25 15.02
CA PHE A 19 -27.80 8.48 13.81
C PHE A 19 -26.57 9.00 13.04
N GLN A 20 -26.23 10.29 13.13
CA GLN A 20 -24.98 10.81 12.59
C GLN A 20 -23.74 10.43 13.42
N THR A 21 -23.88 10.21 14.73
CA THR A 21 -22.78 9.68 15.57
C THR A 21 -22.53 8.18 15.37
N PHE A 22 -23.49 7.41 14.83
CA PHE A 22 -23.27 6.01 14.46
C PHE A 22 -22.95 5.79 12.97
N GLY A 23 -23.33 6.73 12.10
CA GLY A 23 -23.02 6.70 10.66
C GLY A 23 -21.52 6.76 10.35
N GLY A 24 -20.71 7.34 11.24
CA GLY A 24 -19.24 7.36 11.11
C GLY A 24 -18.51 6.19 11.78
N THR A 25 -19.21 5.32 12.52
CA THR A 25 -18.60 4.13 13.15
C THR A 25 -18.71 2.87 12.29
N GLY A 26 -19.72 2.76 11.42
CA GLY A 26 -19.83 1.65 10.47
C GLY A 26 -18.61 1.59 9.55
N ASP A 27 -18.27 2.74 8.96
CA ASP A 27 -17.11 2.91 8.07
C ASP A 27 -15.77 2.64 8.77
N LYS A 28 -15.65 3.02 10.05
CA LYS A 28 -14.44 2.73 10.85
C LYS A 28 -14.31 1.27 11.24
N ILE A 29 -15.43 0.59 11.54
CA ILE A 29 -15.42 -0.84 11.88
C ILE A 29 -15.08 -1.67 10.64
N GLU A 30 -15.65 -1.32 9.49
CA GLU A 30 -15.30 -1.92 8.20
C GLU A 30 -13.82 -1.68 7.85
N GLY A 31 -13.34 -0.45 8.02
CA GLY A 31 -11.92 -0.12 7.82
C GLY A 31 -10.96 -0.90 8.74
N ILE A 32 -11.34 -1.24 9.97
CA ILE A 32 -10.50 -2.06 10.87
C ILE A 32 -10.37 -3.51 10.37
N ALA A 33 -11.46 -4.09 9.85
CA ALA A 33 -11.44 -5.43 9.26
C ALA A 33 -10.62 -5.45 7.98
N GLN A 34 -10.82 -4.46 7.10
CA GLN A 34 -10.05 -4.26 5.87
C GLN A 34 -8.56 -4.13 6.16
N ARG A 35 -8.17 -3.32 7.15
CA ARG A 35 -6.76 -3.15 7.57
C ARG A 35 -6.06 -4.47 7.87
N THR A 36 -6.70 -5.34 8.66
CA THR A 36 -6.08 -6.63 9.05
C THR A 36 -5.83 -7.51 7.81
N SER A 37 -6.76 -7.51 6.86
CA SER A 37 -6.61 -8.24 5.61
C SER A 37 -5.53 -7.62 4.70
N ILE A 38 -5.47 -6.29 4.60
CA ILE A 38 -4.42 -5.57 3.85
C ILE A 38 -3.02 -5.91 4.39
N ILE A 39 -2.83 -5.85 5.70
CA ILE A 39 -1.54 -6.19 6.33
C ILE A 39 -1.17 -7.66 6.10
N THR A 40 -2.15 -8.55 6.04
CA THR A 40 -1.91 -9.98 5.76
C THR A 40 -1.39 -10.17 4.33
N GLU A 41 -2.04 -9.57 3.35
CA GLU A 41 -1.61 -9.62 1.93
C GLU A 41 -0.21 -9.02 1.74
N ILE A 42 0.06 -7.87 2.35
CA ILE A 42 1.39 -7.24 2.30
C ILE A 42 2.45 -8.17 2.90
N ASN A 43 2.18 -8.82 4.03
CA ASN A 43 3.12 -9.73 4.67
C ASN A 43 3.35 -11.01 3.84
N ASN A 44 2.34 -11.52 3.14
CA ASN A 44 2.49 -12.67 2.26
C ASN A 44 3.47 -12.36 1.11
N ILE A 45 3.31 -11.21 0.45
CA ILE A 45 4.25 -10.77 -0.59
C ILE A 45 5.63 -10.52 0.01
N ARG A 46 5.72 -9.79 1.13
CA ARG A 46 6.98 -9.48 1.81
C ARG A 46 7.80 -10.72 2.12
N ASN A 47 7.18 -11.80 2.62
CA ASN A 47 7.89 -13.03 2.95
C ASN A 47 8.51 -13.68 1.70
N GLY A 48 7.75 -13.77 0.61
CA GLY A 48 8.27 -14.28 -0.66
C GLY A 48 9.41 -13.41 -1.22
N LEU A 49 9.25 -12.09 -1.16
CA LEU A 49 10.29 -11.14 -1.57
C LEU A 49 11.55 -11.26 -0.72
N GLN A 50 11.44 -11.43 0.59
CA GLN A 50 12.61 -11.57 1.46
C GLN A 50 13.42 -12.82 1.11
N LEU A 51 12.77 -13.92 0.70
CA LEU A 51 13.43 -15.12 0.22
C LEU A 51 14.10 -14.88 -1.14
N ALA A 52 13.40 -14.24 -2.08
CA ALA A 52 13.93 -13.92 -3.40
C ALA A 52 15.16 -12.99 -3.35
N VAL A 53 15.15 -11.96 -2.48
CA VAL A 53 16.32 -11.08 -2.28
C VAL A 53 17.50 -11.88 -1.75
N ARG A 54 17.28 -12.76 -0.77
CA ARG A 54 18.35 -13.58 -0.18
C ARG A 54 18.92 -14.61 -1.17
N ALA A 55 18.10 -15.08 -2.10
CA ALA A 55 18.53 -15.97 -3.18
C ALA A 55 19.28 -15.24 -4.30
N GLY A 56 19.15 -13.91 -4.39
CA GLY A 56 19.76 -13.10 -5.45
C GLY A 56 18.95 -13.02 -6.75
N ASP A 57 17.68 -13.41 -6.71
CA ASP A 57 16.80 -13.48 -7.90
C ASP A 57 16.08 -12.16 -8.21
N ILE A 58 16.22 -11.15 -7.33
CA ILE A 58 15.78 -9.78 -7.61
C ILE A 58 16.93 -9.03 -8.27
N THR A 59 16.71 -8.52 -9.48
CA THR A 59 17.70 -7.83 -10.32
C THR A 59 17.10 -6.56 -10.95
N ASN A 60 17.94 -5.56 -11.16
CA ASN A 60 17.66 -4.41 -12.02
C ASN A 60 19.01 -4.00 -12.60
N ASP A 61 19.25 -4.39 -13.85
CA ASP A 61 20.54 -4.20 -14.53
C ASP A 61 20.71 -2.79 -15.12
N GLY A 62 19.70 -1.92 -14.98
CA GLY A 62 19.68 -0.58 -15.57
C GLY A 62 19.60 -0.57 -17.11
N ALA A 63 19.58 -1.72 -17.76
CA ALA A 63 19.43 -1.90 -19.21
C ALA A 63 17.99 -2.27 -19.60
N GLY A 64 17.08 -2.30 -18.62
CA GLY A 64 15.65 -2.59 -18.81
C GLY A 64 15.24 -3.98 -18.35
N ASN A 65 16.17 -4.84 -17.90
CA ASN A 65 15.82 -6.10 -17.26
C ASN A 65 15.66 -5.84 -15.75
N VAL A 66 14.39 -5.75 -15.33
CA VAL A 66 13.99 -5.58 -13.94
C VAL A 66 13.16 -6.80 -13.56
N THR A 67 13.57 -7.50 -12.50
CA THR A 67 12.79 -8.61 -11.96
C THR A 67 11.39 -8.12 -11.60
N THR A 68 10.39 -8.86 -12.06
CA THR A 68 8.97 -8.61 -11.79
C THR A 68 8.41 -9.62 -10.82
N LEU A 69 7.23 -9.33 -10.23
CA LEU A 69 6.50 -10.31 -9.43
C LEU A 69 6.23 -11.62 -10.19
N ARG A 70 5.97 -11.56 -11.50
CA ARG A 70 5.76 -12.75 -12.33
C ARG A 70 7.00 -13.63 -12.43
N ASP A 71 8.18 -13.04 -12.56
CA ASP A 71 9.42 -13.81 -12.56
C ASP A 71 9.58 -14.59 -11.25
N LEU A 72 9.26 -13.96 -10.12
CA LEU A 72 9.31 -14.59 -8.80
C LEU A 72 8.20 -15.62 -8.58
N ALA A 73 7.02 -15.42 -9.15
CA ALA A 73 5.92 -16.36 -9.11
C ALA A 73 6.24 -17.65 -9.88
N VAL A 74 6.89 -17.54 -11.05
CA VAL A 74 7.36 -18.69 -11.84
C VAL A 74 8.40 -19.50 -11.05
N LEU A 75 9.22 -18.85 -10.22
CA LEU A 75 10.18 -19.50 -9.33
C LEU A 75 9.54 -20.08 -8.05
N GLY A 76 8.26 -19.82 -7.80
CA GLY A 76 7.51 -20.37 -6.68
C GLY A 76 7.80 -19.69 -5.33
N TYR A 77 8.14 -18.40 -5.33
CA TYR A 77 8.45 -17.67 -4.09
C TYR A 77 7.22 -17.34 -3.23
N PHE A 78 6.01 -17.38 -3.79
CA PHE A 78 4.77 -17.11 -3.06
C PHE A 78 3.95 -18.39 -2.87
N ALA A 79 2.83 -18.30 -2.15
CA ALA A 79 1.90 -19.42 -2.03
C ALA A 79 1.29 -19.77 -3.41
N ASP A 80 0.95 -21.04 -3.65
CA ASP A 80 0.46 -21.52 -4.96
C ASP A 80 -0.65 -20.64 -5.54
N GLN A 81 -1.66 -20.30 -4.74
CA GLN A 81 -2.76 -19.45 -5.18
C GLN A 81 -2.31 -18.05 -5.61
N MET A 82 -1.29 -17.50 -4.96
CA MET A 82 -0.73 -16.19 -5.33
C MET A 82 0.16 -16.30 -6.57
N ASN A 83 0.93 -17.39 -6.71
CA ASN A 83 1.72 -17.62 -7.92
C ASN A 83 0.81 -17.74 -9.14
N ASP A 84 -0.31 -18.46 -9.00
CA ASP A 84 -1.31 -18.60 -10.05
C ASP A 84 -1.95 -17.24 -10.38
N GLU A 85 -2.37 -16.47 -9.38
CA GLU A 85 -2.91 -15.12 -9.58
C GLU A 85 -1.91 -14.21 -10.28
N ILE A 86 -0.65 -14.13 -9.81
CA ILE A 86 0.37 -13.29 -10.45
C ILE A 86 0.67 -13.75 -11.90
N ALA A 87 0.60 -15.06 -12.16
CA ALA A 87 0.89 -15.62 -13.48
C ALA A 87 -0.22 -15.37 -14.51
N ASP A 88 -1.48 -15.31 -14.06
CA ASP A 88 -2.66 -15.07 -14.90
C ASP A 88 -2.98 -13.58 -15.12
N ASN A 89 -2.23 -12.69 -14.43
CA ASN A 89 -2.40 -11.23 -14.48
C ASN A 89 -2.08 -10.64 -15.85
N THR A 90 -2.97 -10.87 -16.79
CA THR A 90 -2.79 -10.59 -18.22
C THR A 90 -3.62 -9.41 -18.71
N ASP A 91 -4.59 -8.95 -17.91
CA ASP A 91 -5.57 -7.91 -18.28
C ASP A 91 -5.52 -6.64 -17.41
N ASN A 92 -4.54 -6.48 -16.50
CA ASN A 92 -4.48 -5.32 -15.61
C ASN A 92 -3.77 -4.11 -16.25
N ALA A 93 -4.48 -3.50 -17.21
CA ALA A 93 -4.04 -2.33 -17.98
C ALA A 93 -4.01 -1.00 -17.18
N LEU A 94 -4.26 -1.03 -15.86
CA LEU A 94 -4.34 0.17 -15.01
C LEU A 94 -2.97 0.75 -14.63
N LEU A 95 -1.87 0.01 -14.86
CA LEU A 95 -0.51 0.39 -14.46
C LEU A 95 0.46 0.43 -15.64
N THR A 96 1.49 1.28 -15.56
CA THR A 96 2.55 1.38 -16.58
C THR A 96 3.45 0.14 -16.56
N ASN A 97 3.61 -0.51 -15.39
CA ASN A 97 4.22 -1.84 -15.23
C ASN A 97 3.20 -3.00 -15.23
N GLY A 98 2.00 -2.77 -15.78
CA GLY A 98 0.92 -3.74 -15.85
C GLY A 98 1.32 -5.05 -16.54
N ASN A 99 0.75 -6.14 -16.05
CA ASN A 99 0.82 -7.54 -16.51
C ASN A 99 2.03 -8.41 -16.12
N GLY A 100 3.19 -7.81 -15.84
CA GLY A 100 4.37 -8.57 -15.37
C GLY A 100 4.60 -8.43 -13.87
N ASN A 101 4.29 -7.25 -13.33
CA ASN A 101 4.75 -6.86 -12.01
C ASN A 101 3.61 -6.47 -11.06
N ALA A 102 2.44 -7.08 -11.24
CA ALA A 102 1.25 -6.79 -10.45
C ALA A 102 0.71 -8.07 -9.80
N TYR A 103 0.31 -7.94 -8.55
CA TYR A 103 -0.50 -8.91 -7.82
C TYR A 103 -1.82 -8.24 -7.45
N SER A 104 -2.92 -8.77 -7.99
CA SER A 104 -4.27 -8.37 -7.61
C SER A 104 -4.66 -9.16 -6.36
N ALA A 105 -4.84 -8.49 -5.22
CA ALA A 105 -4.98 -9.19 -3.96
C ALA A 105 -6.24 -10.06 -3.91
N ILE A 106 -6.06 -11.36 -3.67
CA ILE A 106 -7.15 -12.36 -3.73
C ILE A 106 -8.23 -12.05 -2.68
N SER A 107 -7.84 -11.61 -1.47
CA SER A 107 -8.80 -11.23 -0.43
C SER A 107 -9.66 -10.01 -0.79
N PHE A 108 -9.30 -9.27 -1.85
CA PHE A 108 -10.01 -8.09 -2.33
C PHE A 108 -10.52 -8.23 -3.75
N GLY A 109 -10.90 -9.45 -4.16
CA GLY A 109 -11.59 -9.70 -5.42
C GLY A 109 -10.70 -10.17 -6.58
N GLY A 110 -9.38 -10.27 -6.35
CA GLY A 110 -8.42 -10.74 -7.35
C GLY A 110 -8.52 -9.95 -8.66
N GLU A 111 -8.18 -10.58 -9.77
CA GLU A 111 -8.17 -9.96 -11.10
C GLU A 111 -9.54 -9.56 -11.64
N ASN A 112 -10.59 -10.26 -11.22
CA ASN A 112 -11.94 -10.01 -11.74
C ASN A 112 -12.50 -8.66 -11.26
N ASN A 113 -12.12 -8.23 -10.05
CA ASN A 113 -12.52 -6.95 -9.49
C ASN A 113 -11.52 -6.50 -8.42
N PRO A 114 -10.33 -6.02 -8.80
CA PRO A 114 -9.25 -5.77 -7.87
C PRO A 114 -9.58 -4.61 -6.94
N GLY A 115 -9.66 -4.85 -5.63
CA GLY A 115 -9.74 -3.81 -4.60
C GLY A 115 -8.37 -3.34 -4.11
N MET A 116 -7.32 -4.13 -4.34
CA MET A 116 -5.94 -3.76 -4.02
C MET A 116 -4.98 -4.38 -5.03
N ILE A 117 -4.04 -3.57 -5.52
CA ILE A 117 -2.93 -4.01 -6.36
C ILE A 117 -1.62 -3.83 -5.61
N ILE A 118 -0.74 -4.82 -5.72
CA ILE A 118 0.61 -4.79 -5.17
C ILE A 118 1.63 -4.93 -6.31
N ASN A 119 2.66 -4.11 -6.32
CA ASN A 119 3.78 -4.17 -7.28
C ASN A 119 5.12 -4.24 -6.56
N LEU A 120 6.08 -4.96 -7.14
CA LEU A 120 7.46 -4.93 -6.68
C LEU A 120 8.15 -3.66 -7.22
N VAL A 121 8.76 -2.89 -6.33
CA VAL A 121 9.59 -1.74 -6.70
C VAL A 121 11.04 -2.14 -6.54
N VAL A 122 11.77 -2.20 -7.65
CA VAL A 122 13.19 -2.58 -7.64
C VAL A 122 14.06 -1.36 -7.93
N GLY A 123 14.77 -0.89 -6.89
CA GLY A 123 15.72 0.21 -7.02
C GLY A 123 17.05 -0.18 -7.68
N ALA A 124 18.06 0.67 -7.51
CA ALA A 124 19.42 0.43 -7.99
C ALA A 124 20.09 -0.76 -7.25
N VAL A 125 21.30 -1.13 -7.70
CA VAL A 125 22.12 -2.13 -6.99
C VAL A 125 22.41 -1.62 -5.57
N ASP A 126 22.51 -2.54 -4.61
CA ASP A 126 22.74 -2.25 -3.19
C ASP A 126 21.62 -1.42 -2.53
N THR A 127 20.43 -1.43 -3.14
CA THR A 127 19.21 -0.86 -2.54
C THR A 127 18.22 -1.95 -2.17
N ARG A 128 17.36 -1.67 -1.19
CA ARG A 128 16.30 -2.60 -0.78
C ARG A 128 15.11 -2.45 -1.72
N PRO A 129 14.49 -3.56 -2.14
CA PRO A 129 13.23 -3.47 -2.88
C PRO A 129 12.12 -2.90 -2.00
N GLY A 130 11.13 -2.29 -2.65
CA GLY A 130 9.90 -1.81 -2.04
C GLY A 130 8.69 -2.58 -2.54
N ILE A 131 7.57 -2.40 -1.84
CA ILE A 131 6.25 -2.92 -2.21
C ILE A 131 5.35 -1.72 -2.45
N ARG A 132 4.99 -1.44 -3.69
CA ARG A 132 3.98 -0.42 -4.01
C ARG A 132 2.59 -1.05 -3.84
N VAL A 133 1.71 -0.32 -3.17
CA VAL A 133 0.32 -0.69 -2.90
C VAL A 133 -0.57 0.38 -3.51
N GLU A 134 -1.64 -0.05 -4.15
CA GLU A 134 -2.67 0.81 -4.71
C GLU A 134 -4.05 0.29 -4.32
N PHE A 135 -4.84 1.13 -3.65
CA PHE A 135 -6.23 0.85 -3.32
C PHE A 135 -7.16 1.24 -4.46
N LEU A 136 -8.11 0.37 -4.73
CA LEU A 136 -9.13 0.53 -5.76
C LEU A 136 -10.52 0.28 -5.15
N ASN A 137 -11.56 0.60 -5.91
CA ASN A 137 -12.95 0.32 -5.55
C ASN A 137 -13.31 0.79 -4.12
N GLU A 138 -13.88 -0.07 -3.30
CA GLU A 138 -14.33 0.24 -1.93
C GLU A 138 -13.16 0.65 -1.03
N LEU A 139 -11.94 0.12 -1.25
CA LEU A 139 -10.76 0.51 -0.48
C LEU A 139 -10.31 1.94 -0.80
N ALA A 140 -10.44 2.38 -2.06
CA ALA A 140 -10.10 3.74 -2.46
C ALA A 140 -10.97 4.80 -1.75
N THR A 141 -12.21 4.45 -1.42
CA THR A 141 -13.11 5.35 -0.68
C THR A 141 -12.64 5.60 0.75
N ASN A 142 -11.91 4.64 1.33
CA ASN A 142 -11.39 4.67 2.70
C ASN A 142 -9.87 4.86 2.77
N ALA A 143 -9.24 5.30 1.67
CA ALA A 143 -7.79 5.41 1.52
C ALA A 143 -7.13 6.24 2.63
N ASP A 144 -7.61 7.46 2.89
CA ASP A 144 -7.12 8.36 3.95
C ASP A 144 -6.98 7.64 5.30
N PHE A 145 -8.01 6.89 5.70
CA PHE A 145 -8.04 6.18 6.97
C PHE A 145 -7.11 4.97 6.93
N LEU A 146 -7.22 4.12 5.90
CA LEU A 146 -6.47 2.88 5.79
C LEU A 146 -4.96 3.13 5.72
N GLU A 147 -4.52 4.09 4.92
CA GLU A 147 -3.11 4.47 4.84
C GLU A 147 -2.55 4.96 6.16
N THR A 148 -3.33 5.76 6.91
CA THR A 148 -2.92 6.26 8.22
C THR A 148 -2.78 5.11 9.22
N GLN A 149 -3.71 4.15 9.19
CA GLN A 149 -3.62 2.98 10.06
C GLN A 149 -2.43 2.07 9.69
N ILE A 150 -2.22 1.82 8.39
CA ILE A 150 -1.10 1.01 7.91
C ILE A 150 0.24 1.65 8.25
N TYR A 151 0.36 2.97 8.10
CA TYR A 151 1.55 3.70 8.53
C TYR A 151 1.83 3.50 10.02
N ASN A 152 0.81 3.67 10.87
CA ASN A 152 0.97 3.51 12.30
C ASN A 152 1.39 2.07 12.68
N ASP A 153 0.77 1.06 12.06
CA ASP A 153 1.08 -0.35 12.30
C ASP A 153 2.49 -0.75 11.81
N LEU A 154 2.96 -0.19 10.69
CA LEU A 154 4.23 -0.56 10.05
C LEU A 154 5.41 0.36 10.42
N SER A 155 5.18 1.50 11.06
CA SER A 155 6.19 2.54 11.34
C SER A 155 7.46 2.04 12.04
N ALA A 156 7.34 0.99 12.87
CA ALA A 156 8.47 0.40 13.58
C ALA A 156 9.34 -0.51 12.69
N VAL A 157 8.78 -1.07 11.61
CA VAL A 157 9.42 -2.12 10.79
C VAL A 157 9.63 -1.72 9.34
N ALA A 158 9.02 -0.62 8.89
CA ALA A 158 9.10 -0.15 7.53
C ALA A 158 9.04 1.39 7.45
N SER A 159 9.51 1.92 6.33
CA SER A 159 9.26 3.30 5.92
C SER A 159 8.28 3.31 4.77
N ILE A 160 7.35 4.27 4.78
CA ILE A 160 6.35 4.43 3.74
C ILE A 160 6.65 5.69 2.93
N ASP A 161 6.54 5.58 1.62
CA ASP A 161 6.65 6.67 0.65
C ASP A 161 5.31 6.87 -0.08
N ARG A 162 4.77 8.08 -0.05
CA ARG A 162 3.50 8.45 -0.72
C ARG A 162 3.71 9.22 -2.03
N THR A 163 4.92 9.20 -2.59
CA THR A 163 5.27 10.02 -3.78
C THR A 163 5.78 9.18 -4.95
N THR A 164 6.00 7.90 -4.71
CA THR A 164 6.55 6.95 -5.67
C THR A 164 5.55 6.71 -6.77
N THR A 165 5.95 7.07 -7.99
CA THR A 165 5.21 6.70 -9.18
C THR A 165 5.43 5.22 -9.48
N ASP A 166 4.51 4.63 -10.24
CA ASP A 166 4.66 3.24 -10.70
C ASP A 166 6.03 3.02 -11.39
N GLY A 167 6.74 1.97 -10.96
CA GLY A 167 8.06 1.58 -11.49
C GLY A 167 9.25 2.36 -10.96
N SER A 168 9.01 3.40 -10.18
CA SER A 168 10.07 4.24 -9.61
C SER A 168 10.34 3.86 -8.17
N SER A 169 11.61 3.87 -7.80
CA SER A 169 12.05 3.78 -6.39
C SER A 169 12.50 5.15 -5.90
N VAL A 170 12.47 5.33 -4.57
CA VAL A 170 13.11 6.46 -3.90
C VAL A 170 14.39 5.99 -3.21
N ALA A 171 15.37 6.88 -3.09
CA ALA A 171 16.56 6.59 -2.30
C ALA A 171 16.19 6.48 -0.82
N ILE A 172 16.48 5.32 -0.23
CA ILE A 172 16.37 5.07 1.22
C ILE A 172 17.73 5.29 1.88
N ASP A 173 17.73 5.76 3.13
CA ASP A 173 18.97 5.92 3.89
C ASP A 173 19.47 4.59 4.47
N GLY A 174 20.63 4.62 5.15
CA GLY A 174 21.22 3.43 5.78
C GLY A 174 20.40 2.82 6.92
N ASN A 175 19.39 3.52 7.42
CA ASN A 175 18.43 3.01 8.40
C ASN A 175 17.18 2.40 7.73
N GLY A 176 17.10 2.46 6.40
CA GLY A 176 15.96 2.00 5.62
C GLY A 176 14.81 3.00 5.60
N ASP A 177 15.07 4.28 5.90
CA ASP A 177 14.04 5.32 5.89
C ASP A 177 13.99 6.08 4.55
N THR A 178 12.77 6.38 4.09
CA THR A 178 12.49 7.18 2.87
C THR A 178 12.68 8.68 3.16
N PRO A 179 12.79 9.58 2.17
CA PRO A 179 12.98 11.01 2.45
C PRO A 179 11.83 11.62 3.29
N ASP A 180 12.13 12.54 4.22
CA ASP A 180 11.12 13.11 5.13
C ASP A 180 9.90 13.73 4.42
N GLY A 181 10.11 14.35 3.25
CA GLY A 181 9.05 15.00 2.47
C GLY A 181 8.09 14.03 1.78
N THR A 182 8.36 12.73 1.80
CA THR A 182 7.55 11.71 1.12
C THR A 182 6.82 10.77 2.08
N ARG A 183 7.14 10.85 3.38
CA ARG A 183 6.53 10.02 4.42
C ARG A 183 5.12 10.50 4.79
N PRO A 184 4.24 9.60 5.27
CA PRO A 184 3.01 9.98 5.95
C PRO A 184 3.27 10.95 7.11
N VAL A 185 2.44 12.00 7.21
CA VAL A 185 2.55 13.01 8.27
C VAL A 185 1.96 12.47 9.58
N ASP A 186 2.82 11.88 10.40
CA ASP A 186 2.60 11.72 11.86
C ASP A 186 3.89 12.04 12.66
N ASN A 187 5.00 12.32 11.96
CA ASN A 187 6.24 12.82 12.52
C ASN A 187 6.61 14.08 11.73
N ALA A 188 6.15 15.23 12.21
CA ALA A 188 6.52 16.52 11.62
C ALA A 188 8.04 16.61 11.62
N ALA A 189 8.63 16.46 10.43
CA ALA A 189 9.95 17.00 10.15
C ALA A 189 9.99 18.42 10.71
N THR A 190 11.07 18.70 11.44
CA THR A 190 11.36 20.02 11.98
C THR A 190 11.09 21.10 10.92
N VAL A 191 10.32 22.12 11.30
CA VAL A 191 9.93 23.24 10.44
C VAL A 191 11.15 23.77 9.67
N GLY A 192 11.09 23.68 8.34
CA GLY A 192 11.95 24.49 7.47
C GLY A 192 12.82 23.76 6.46
N THR A 193 12.27 22.83 5.67
CA THR A 193 12.60 22.61 4.24
C THR A 193 11.67 21.54 3.67
N VAL A 194 10.51 21.93 3.16
CA VAL A 194 9.74 21.07 2.24
C VAL A 194 9.87 21.68 0.86
N ALA A 195 10.63 21.03 -0.02
CA ALA A 195 10.78 21.44 -1.40
C ALA A 195 10.05 20.46 -2.34
N ALA A 196 9.06 21.02 -3.04
CA ALA A 196 8.41 20.68 -4.31
C ALA A 196 7.88 19.24 -4.56
N GLY A 197 6.56 19.15 -4.64
CA GLY A 197 5.80 18.05 -5.25
C GLY A 197 4.58 17.71 -4.40
N THR A 198 3.41 18.23 -4.75
CA THR A 198 2.13 18.01 -4.08
C THR A 198 1.77 16.53 -4.01
N ALA A 199 2.23 15.83 -2.98
CA ALA A 199 1.71 14.52 -2.64
C ALA A 199 0.22 14.71 -2.31
N THR A 200 -0.67 14.13 -3.10
CA THR A 200 -2.00 13.79 -2.62
C THR A 200 -1.81 12.68 -1.61
N LEU A 201 -1.54 13.06 -0.36
CA LEU A 201 -1.06 12.19 0.72
C LEU A 201 -2.08 11.14 1.19
N THR A 202 -3.12 10.84 0.40
CA THR A 202 -4.25 9.99 0.78
C THR A 202 -4.99 9.39 -0.42
N ASP A 203 -4.34 9.27 -1.57
CA ASP A 203 -4.95 8.77 -2.82
C ASP A 203 -5.04 7.25 -2.92
N GLY A 204 -4.69 6.53 -1.85
CA GLY A 204 -4.67 5.07 -1.80
C GLY A 204 -3.39 4.46 -2.35
N ILE A 205 -2.38 5.28 -2.67
CA ILE A 205 -1.15 4.85 -3.35
C ILE A 205 0.06 5.15 -2.48
N PHE A 206 0.84 4.11 -2.17
CA PHE A 206 2.05 4.25 -1.38
C PHE A 206 3.02 3.08 -1.59
N THR A 207 4.31 3.30 -1.35
CA THR A 207 5.34 2.27 -1.39
C THR A 207 5.91 2.01 0.00
N ILE A 208 5.99 0.75 0.38
CA ILE A 208 6.54 0.29 1.66
C ILE A 208 7.95 -0.25 1.44
N TYR A 209 8.92 0.27 2.19
CA TYR A 209 10.28 -0.25 2.26
C TYR A 209 10.51 -0.86 3.64
N PHE A 210 10.70 -2.17 3.70
CA PHE A 210 10.88 -2.89 4.97
C PHE A 210 12.34 -2.81 5.46
N LYS A 211 12.51 -2.43 6.73
CA LYS A 211 13.83 -2.23 7.37
C LYS A 211 14.58 -3.53 7.63
N ASP A 212 13.93 -4.67 7.52
CA ASP A 212 14.53 -6.00 7.64
C ASP A 212 14.71 -6.72 6.29
N MET A 213 14.30 -6.07 5.19
CA MET A 213 14.56 -6.58 3.85
C MET A 213 16.04 -6.36 3.53
N PRO A 214 16.80 -7.40 3.16
CA PRO A 214 18.20 -7.22 2.81
C PRO A 214 18.35 -6.28 1.61
N GLU A 215 19.51 -5.62 1.53
CA GLU A 215 19.89 -4.91 0.31
C GLU A 215 20.10 -5.92 -0.81
N ARG A 216 19.73 -5.54 -2.03
CA ARG A 216 20.03 -6.35 -3.21
C ARG A 216 21.53 -6.29 -3.47
N ILE A 217 22.23 -7.36 -3.11
CA ILE A 217 23.65 -7.52 -3.44
C ILE A 217 23.74 -7.85 -4.93
N ALA A 218 24.65 -7.20 -5.66
CA ALA A 218 24.98 -7.63 -7.01
C ALA A 218 25.45 -9.10 -6.98
N ASN A 219 24.83 -9.97 -7.78
CA ASN A 219 25.33 -11.33 -7.94
C ASN A 219 26.74 -11.24 -8.57
N PRO A 220 27.78 -11.87 -7.98
CA PRO A 220 29.15 -11.79 -8.48
C PRO A 220 29.34 -12.45 -9.85
#